data_AF-A0A060WHL8-F1
#
_entry.id   AF-A0A060WHL8-F1
#
_cell.length_a   1.000
_cell.length_b   1.000
_cell.length_c   1.000
_cell.angle_alpha   90.00
_cell.angle_beta   90.00
_cell.angle_gamma   90.00
#
_symmetry.space_group_name_H-M   'P 1'
#
loop_
_entity.id
_entity.type
_entity.pdbx_description
1 polymer ?
#
loop_
_entity_poly.entity_id
_entity_poly.type
_entity_poly.pdbx_seq_one_letter_code
_entity_poly.pdbx_strand_id
1 'polypeptide(L)'
;MPDAVEEMCPEMPRLDVLMKDINDMSESGARYTEMPHVIEVVLPMLCNYLSYWWEKGPESLASPHSGGSVGGSVFSTTVTSEHLSLILGNILKILNSNLGIDEASWMKRIAVYAQPIITKARAVLLKSHFLPTLEKLKKKTVKVVTEEELLKADSKGDTQEAELLILDEFAVLCRDLYAFYPMLIRYVDNNRSRWLKEPDADSNELFRMVAEIFILWCKSHVRFLLENNGQTNSYNGEGAQNEK
;
A
#
# COMPACT_ATOMS: atom_id res chain seq x y z
N MET A 1 38.44 -12.56 21.98
CA MET A 1 37.50 -12.34 20.85
C MET A 1 36.13 -12.20 21.50
N PRO A 2 35.34 -11.16 21.21
CA PRO A 2 33.99 -11.04 21.76
C PRO A 2 33.18 -12.28 21.37
N ASP A 3 32.46 -12.88 22.33
CA ASP A 3 31.78 -14.17 22.15
C ASP A 3 30.44 -14.06 21.39
N ALA A 4 29.97 -12.84 21.10
CA ALA A 4 28.74 -12.58 20.37
C ALA A 4 28.92 -11.47 19.31
N VAL A 5 28.30 -11.66 18.15
CA VAL A 5 28.25 -10.66 17.05
C VAL A 5 27.66 -9.32 17.52
N GLU A 6 26.86 -9.36 18.60
CA GLU A 6 26.27 -8.21 19.29
C GLU A 6 27.29 -7.28 19.95
N GLU A 7 28.45 -7.79 20.38
CA GLU A 7 29.53 -6.98 20.97
C GLU A 7 30.48 -6.38 19.92
N MET A 8 30.40 -6.84 18.67
CA MET A 8 31.26 -6.35 17.58
C MET A 8 30.69 -5.12 16.85
N CYS A 9 29.37 -4.93 16.88
CA CYS A 9 28.68 -3.82 16.18
C CYS A 9 27.62 -3.15 17.07
N PRO A 10 28.00 -2.39 18.11
CA PRO A 10 27.06 -1.72 19.01
C PRO A 10 26.21 -0.62 18.33
N GLU A 11 26.63 -0.14 17.15
CA GLU A 11 25.90 0.85 16.34
C GLU A 11 24.85 0.24 15.41
N MET A 12 24.80 -1.10 15.27
CA MET A 12 23.83 -1.74 14.38
C MET A 12 22.45 -1.79 15.05
N PRO A 13 21.42 -1.15 14.47
CA PRO A 13 20.09 -1.12 15.07
C PRO A 13 19.51 -2.53 15.16
N ARG A 14 18.98 -2.87 16.34
CA ARG A 14 18.36 -4.18 16.60
C ARG A 14 17.05 -4.30 15.84
N LEU A 15 16.82 -5.48 15.25
CA LEU A 15 15.60 -5.77 14.48
C LEU A 15 14.34 -5.48 15.31
N ASP A 16 14.32 -5.88 16.58
CA ASP A 16 13.18 -5.67 17.48
C ASP A 16 12.86 -4.19 17.71
N VAL A 17 13.89 -3.34 17.75
CA VAL A 17 13.72 -1.89 17.91
C VAL A 17 13.11 -1.29 16.65
N LEU A 18 13.64 -1.64 15.47
CA LEU A 18 13.10 -1.14 14.18
C LEU A 18 11.68 -1.63 13.92
N MET A 19 11.37 -2.88 14.29
CA MET A 19 10.00 -3.41 14.20
C MET A 19 9.05 -2.68 15.15
N LYS A 20 9.52 -2.35 16.37
CA LYS A 20 8.77 -1.56 17.33
C LYS A 20 8.53 -0.14 16.85
N ASP A 21 9.52 0.54 16.27
CA ASP A 21 9.36 1.91 15.76
C ASP A 21 8.26 1.98 14.67
N ILE A 22 8.19 0.99 13.78
CA ILE A 22 7.11 0.88 12.78
C ILE A 22 5.76 0.59 13.46
N ASN A 23 5.74 -0.27 14.48
CA ASN A 23 4.52 -0.58 15.23
C ASN A 23 3.98 0.66 15.95
N ASP A 24 4.83 1.36 16.69
CA ASP A 24 4.50 2.56 17.45
C ASP A 24 4.01 3.66 16.49
N MET A 25 4.62 3.83 15.32
CA MET A 25 4.12 4.74 14.28
C MET A 25 2.73 4.33 13.76
N SER A 26 2.49 3.03 13.57
CA SER A 26 1.20 2.52 13.12
C SER A 26 0.08 2.68 14.16
N GLU A 27 0.42 2.66 15.45
CA GLU A 27 -0.51 2.79 16.58
C GLU A 27 -0.77 4.24 16.96
N SER A 28 0.28 5.06 17.00
CA SER A 28 0.19 6.48 17.35
C SER A 28 -0.53 7.31 16.29
N GLY A 29 -0.56 6.84 15.04
CA GLY A 29 -1.04 7.63 13.91
C GLY A 29 -0.21 8.90 13.70
N ALA A 30 1.05 8.89 14.16
CA ALA A 30 1.99 9.98 13.99
C ALA A 30 2.06 10.41 12.52
N ARG A 31 2.11 11.73 12.28
CA ARG A 31 2.12 12.23 10.91
C ARG A 31 3.48 11.92 10.30
N TYR A 32 3.48 11.65 8.99
CA TYR A 32 4.72 11.49 8.22
C TYR A 32 5.73 12.62 8.46
N THR A 33 5.25 13.85 8.65
CA THR A 33 6.07 15.04 8.91
C THR A 33 6.88 14.95 10.20
N GLU A 34 6.43 14.16 11.17
CA GLU A 34 7.09 14.01 12.47
C GLU A 34 8.21 12.95 12.41
N MET A 35 8.04 11.91 11.58
CA MET A 35 8.98 10.78 11.49
C MET A 35 9.21 10.29 10.04
N PRO A 36 9.73 11.13 9.13
CA PRO A 36 9.90 10.74 7.72
C PRO A 36 10.94 9.62 7.55
N HIS A 37 11.97 9.58 8.41
CA HIS A 37 13.03 8.58 8.38
C HIS A 37 12.52 7.13 8.56
N VAL A 38 11.45 6.93 9.34
CA VAL A 38 10.89 5.59 9.56
C VAL A 38 10.27 5.05 8.28
N ILE A 39 9.56 5.90 7.53
CA ILE A 39 8.91 5.52 6.27
C ILE A 39 9.91 5.42 5.12
N GLU A 40 10.83 6.39 5.01
CA GLU A 40 11.70 6.49 3.85
C GLU A 40 12.95 5.61 3.92
N VAL A 41 13.44 5.32 5.12
CA VAL A 41 14.69 4.58 5.33
C VAL A 41 14.44 3.25 6.02
N VAL A 42 13.78 3.27 7.18
CA VAL A 42 13.61 2.05 8.01
C VAL A 42 12.69 1.05 7.33
N LEU A 43 11.54 1.48 6.83
CA LEU A 43 10.54 0.60 6.19
C LEU A 43 11.09 -0.15 4.97
N PRO A 44 11.71 0.48 3.95
CA PRO A 44 12.28 -0.25 2.82
C PRO A 44 13.48 -1.12 3.24
N MET A 45 14.32 -0.66 4.17
CA MET A 45 15.45 -1.46 4.66
C MET A 45 14.95 -2.73 5.36
N LEU A 46 13.95 -2.60 6.23
CA LEU A 46 13.35 -3.71 6.96
C LEU A 46 12.62 -4.68 6.03
N CYS A 47 11.86 -4.19 5.05
CA CYS A 47 11.18 -5.04 4.08
C CYS A 47 12.18 -5.88 3.26
N ASN A 48 13.30 -5.28 2.84
CA ASN A 48 14.35 -6.00 2.12
C ASN A 48 15.09 -6.99 3.04
N TYR A 49 15.44 -6.57 4.25
CA TYR A 49 16.09 -7.44 5.25
C TYR A 49 15.23 -8.66 5.56
N LEU A 50 13.96 -8.46 5.93
CA LEU A 50 13.03 -9.55 6.24
C LEU A 50 12.79 -10.45 5.03
N SER A 51 12.63 -9.88 3.84
CA SER A 51 12.46 -10.67 2.61
C SER A 51 13.68 -11.56 2.32
N TYR A 52 14.89 -11.02 2.48
CA TYR A 52 16.15 -11.74 2.23
C TYR A 52 16.40 -12.84 3.26
N TRP A 53 16.24 -12.53 4.54
CA TRP A 53 16.52 -13.51 5.60
C TRP A 53 15.46 -14.58 5.73
N TRP A 54 14.21 -14.29 5.35
CA TRP A 54 13.18 -15.33 5.26
C TRP A 54 13.53 -16.40 4.22
N GLU A 55 14.14 -16.04 3.09
CA GLU A 55 14.59 -17.01 2.07
C GLU A 55 15.69 -17.93 2.58
N LYS A 56 16.47 -17.48 3.57
CA LYS A 56 17.50 -18.27 4.26
C LYS A 56 17.01 -18.89 5.58
N GLY A 57 15.75 -18.67 5.93
CA GLY A 57 15.15 -19.11 7.17
C GLY A 57 14.69 -20.57 7.13
N PRO A 58 14.31 -21.12 8.30
CA PRO A 58 13.84 -22.49 8.46
C PRO A 58 12.66 -22.85 7.53
N GLU A 59 11.73 -21.92 7.29
CA GLU A 59 10.53 -22.16 6.47
C GLU A 59 10.84 -22.32 4.97
N SER A 60 11.85 -21.63 4.45
CA SER A 60 12.29 -21.73 3.05
C SER A 60 13.15 -22.97 2.83
N LEU A 61 14.08 -23.24 3.77
CA LEU A 61 14.99 -24.39 3.71
C LEU A 61 14.30 -25.73 3.99
N ALA A 62 13.13 -25.73 4.65
CA ALA A 62 12.31 -26.92 4.87
C ALA A 62 11.50 -27.36 3.64
N SER A 63 11.55 -26.62 2.51
CA SER A 63 10.89 -27.02 1.27
C SER A 63 11.55 -28.25 0.64
N PRO A 64 10.80 -29.29 0.21
CA PRO A 64 11.35 -30.61 -0.20
C PRO A 64 12.27 -30.59 -1.42
N HIS A 65 12.35 -29.46 -2.14
CA HIS A 65 13.18 -29.30 -3.34
C HIS A 65 14.61 -28.83 -3.04
N SER A 66 14.91 -28.47 -1.79
CA SER A 66 16.25 -28.06 -1.36
C SER A 66 16.94 -29.28 -0.77
N GLY A 67 17.74 -30.00 -1.57
CA GLY A 67 18.44 -31.21 -1.18
C GLY A 67 19.56 -31.00 -0.16
N GLY A 68 19.23 -30.57 1.06
CA GLY A 68 20.15 -30.29 2.16
C GLY A 68 19.79 -31.03 3.45
N SER A 69 20.19 -32.30 3.51
CA SER A 69 20.59 -33.09 4.68
C SER A 69 19.96 -32.83 6.07
N VAL A 70 19.32 -33.89 6.56
CA VAL A 70 19.20 -34.35 7.96
C VAL A 70 20.47 -34.07 8.78
N GLY A 71 20.34 -33.33 9.88
CA GLY A 71 21.35 -33.23 10.95
C GLY A 71 21.59 -31.82 11.50
N GLY A 72 20.97 -31.47 12.63
CA GLY A 72 21.45 -30.41 13.53
C GLY A 72 21.64 -29.00 12.95
N SER A 73 20.72 -28.49 12.13
CA SER A 73 20.83 -27.13 11.58
C SER A 73 20.58 -26.07 12.66
N VAL A 74 21.64 -25.40 13.11
CA VAL A 74 21.54 -24.14 13.85
C VAL A 74 21.01 -23.10 12.87
N PHE A 75 19.72 -22.78 12.94
CA PHE A 75 19.14 -21.74 12.09
C PHE A 75 19.78 -20.40 12.45
N SER A 76 20.51 -19.80 11.49
CA SER A 76 21.20 -18.52 11.70
C SER A 76 20.25 -17.32 11.79
N THR A 77 18.94 -17.52 11.64
CA THR A 77 17.93 -16.44 11.67
C THR A 77 16.63 -16.86 12.34
N THR A 78 16.06 -15.97 13.16
CA THR A 78 14.75 -16.09 13.80
C THR A 78 13.59 -15.53 12.95
N VAL A 79 13.84 -15.15 11.70
CA VAL A 79 12.85 -14.51 10.82
C VAL A 79 11.84 -15.53 10.30
N THR A 80 10.55 -15.31 10.58
CA THR A 80 9.43 -16.18 10.18
C THR A 80 8.42 -15.41 9.33
N SER A 81 7.51 -16.14 8.68
CA SER A 81 6.32 -15.59 7.99
C SER A 81 5.45 -14.67 8.86
N GLU A 82 5.52 -14.81 10.18
CA GLU A 82 4.81 -13.98 11.15
C GLU A 82 5.37 -12.56 11.19
N HIS A 83 6.71 -12.40 11.25
CA HIS A 83 7.34 -11.07 11.23
C HIS A 83 7.02 -10.29 9.94
N LEU A 84 7.03 -10.97 8.79
CA LEU A 84 6.64 -10.39 7.49
C LEU A 84 5.18 -9.93 7.49
N SER A 85 4.29 -10.75 8.04
CA SER A 85 2.86 -10.45 8.10
C SER A 85 2.58 -9.29 9.06
N LEU A 86 3.29 -9.22 10.20
CA LEU A 86 3.17 -8.14 11.16
C LEU A 86 3.61 -6.80 10.58
N ILE A 87 4.78 -6.76 9.92
CA ILE A 87 5.26 -5.54 9.27
C ILE A 87 4.34 -5.12 8.12
N LEU A 88 3.86 -6.05 7.29
CA LEU A 88 2.90 -5.71 6.25
C LEU A 88 1.59 -5.18 6.84
N GLY A 89 1.10 -5.77 7.93
CA GLY A 89 -0.06 -5.28 8.67
C GLY A 89 0.13 -3.84 9.14
N ASN A 90 1.27 -3.55 9.77
CA ASN A 90 1.60 -2.21 10.23
C ASN A 90 1.68 -1.20 9.08
N ILE A 91 2.30 -1.59 7.95
CA ILE A 91 2.35 -0.78 6.73
C ILE A 91 0.94 -0.46 6.20
N LEU A 92 0.07 -1.48 6.12
CA LEU A 92 -1.32 -1.30 5.69
C LEU A 92 -2.11 -0.42 6.66
N LYS A 93 -1.86 -0.54 7.97
CA LYS A 93 -2.48 0.29 9.00
C LYS A 93 -2.06 1.76 8.86
N ILE A 94 -0.76 2.02 8.68
CA ILE A 94 -0.22 3.36 8.38
C ILE A 94 -0.89 3.93 7.12
N LEU A 95 -0.94 3.14 6.05
CA LEU A 95 -1.58 3.55 4.80
C LEU A 95 -3.06 3.89 5.02
N ASN A 96 -3.80 3.02 5.72
CA ASN A 96 -5.22 3.21 6.03
C ASN A 96 -5.47 4.49 6.84
N SER A 97 -4.61 4.79 7.83
CA SER A 97 -4.70 6.00 8.64
C SER A 97 -4.49 7.27 7.81
N ASN A 98 -3.62 7.23 6.80
CA ASN A 98 -3.27 8.39 5.96
C ASN A 98 -4.16 8.56 4.72
N LEU A 99 -5.13 7.67 4.47
CA LEU A 99 -6.08 7.82 3.36
C LEU A 99 -6.89 9.11 3.49
N GLY A 100 -6.72 10.03 2.54
CA GLY A 100 -7.43 11.32 2.48
C GLY A 100 -6.70 12.51 3.04
N ILE A 101 -5.43 12.37 3.39
CA ILE A 101 -4.60 13.49 3.80
C ILE A 101 -3.90 14.04 2.56
N ASP A 102 -4.06 15.32 2.24
CA ASP A 102 -3.52 15.92 1.00
C ASP A 102 -1.98 15.86 0.91
N GLU A 103 -1.30 16.03 2.05
CA GLU A 103 0.18 16.04 2.18
C GLU A 103 0.84 14.65 2.20
N ALA A 104 0.22 13.63 1.60
CA ALA A 104 0.70 12.24 1.66
C ALA A 104 1.23 11.69 0.32
N SER A 105 1.99 12.48 -0.43
CA SER A 105 2.58 12.08 -1.72
C SER A 105 3.50 10.85 -1.63
N TRP A 106 4.15 10.66 -0.48
CA TRP A 106 5.01 9.52 -0.15
C TRP A 106 4.29 8.17 -0.19
N MET A 107 2.96 8.13 -0.04
CA MET A 107 2.18 6.88 0.01
C MET A 107 2.36 6.01 -1.24
N LYS A 108 2.58 6.63 -2.41
CA LYS A 108 2.84 5.90 -3.66
C LYS A 108 4.08 5.01 -3.57
N ARG A 109 5.07 5.39 -2.76
CA ARG A 109 6.34 4.64 -2.57
C ARG A 109 6.16 3.43 -1.65
N ILE A 110 5.21 3.47 -0.72
CA ILE A 110 4.94 2.35 0.21
C ILE A 110 4.70 1.05 -0.54
N ALA A 111 3.91 1.10 -1.61
CA ALA A 111 3.58 -0.10 -2.39
C ALA A 111 4.84 -0.78 -2.97
N VAL A 112 5.82 0.02 -3.40
CA VAL A 112 7.12 -0.46 -3.89
C VAL A 112 7.92 -1.07 -2.74
N TYR A 113 7.92 -0.44 -1.57
CA TYR A 113 8.65 -0.93 -0.40
C TYR A 113 8.08 -2.22 0.17
N ALA A 114 6.76 -2.38 0.17
CA ALA A 114 6.08 -3.57 0.65
C ALA A 114 6.15 -4.74 -0.36
N GLN A 115 6.56 -4.50 -1.60
CA GLN A 115 6.65 -5.52 -2.63
C GLN A 115 7.48 -6.74 -2.22
N PRO A 116 8.66 -6.67 -1.59
CA PRO A 116 9.41 -7.87 -1.22
C PRO A 116 8.66 -8.80 -0.25
N ILE A 117 7.76 -8.25 0.59
CA ILE A 117 7.12 -8.96 1.69
C ILE A 117 5.69 -9.44 1.38
N ILE A 118 4.95 -8.77 0.50
CA ILE A 118 3.53 -9.08 0.22
C ILE A 118 3.29 -10.52 -0.26
N THR A 119 4.20 -11.07 -1.07
CA THR A 119 4.09 -12.45 -1.59
C THR A 119 4.33 -13.51 -0.52
N LYS A 120 4.95 -13.15 0.60
CA LYS A 120 5.33 -14.07 1.68
C LYS A 120 4.42 -13.92 2.91
N ALA A 121 3.48 -12.99 2.86
CA ALA A 121 2.59 -12.69 3.97
C ALA A 121 1.40 -13.66 4.04
N ARG A 122 0.89 -13.87 5.26
CA ARG A 122 -0.22 -14.80 5.54
C ARG A 122 -1.57 -14.24 5.07
N ALA A 123 -2.48 -15.15 4.74
CA ALA A 123 -3.84 -14.85 4.27
C ALA A 123 -4.73 -14.11 5.32
N VAL A 124 -4.31 -14.06 6.59
CA VAL A 124 -5.03 -13.43 7.71
C VAL A 124 -5.13 -11.90 7.54
N LEU A 125 -4.26 -11.30 6.73
CA LEU A 125 -4.26 -9.86 6.46
C LEU A 125 -5.49 -9.40 5.66
N LEU A 126 -6.16 -10.31 4.95
CA LEU A 126 -7.36 -10.01 4.16
C LEU A 126 -8.42 -9.32 5.03
N LYS A 127 -8.88 -10.03 6.07
CA LYS A 127 -9.97 -9.58 6.93
C LYS A 127 -9.57 -8.44 7.86
N SER A 128 -8.33 -8.46 8.33
CA SER A 128 -7.86 -7.52 9.35
C SER A 128 -7.44 -6.16 8.78
N HIS A 129 -6.85 -6.12 7.58
CA HIS A 129 -6.22 -4.91 7.05
C HIS A 129 -6.74 -4.53 5.66
N PHE A 130 -6.81 -5.47 4.71
CA PHE A 130 -7.24 -5.15 3.33
C PHE A 130 -8.72 -4.78 3.23
N LEU A 131 -9.63 -5.56 3.85
CA LEU A 131 -11.07 -5.26 3.80
C LEU A 131 -11.41 -3.90 4.44
N PRO A 132 -10.95 -3.56 5.67
CA PRO A 132 -11.24 -2.25 6.26
C PRO A 132 -10.68 -1.08 5.45
N THR A 133 -9.50 -1.24 4.85
CA THR A 133 -8.87 -0.21 4.00
C THR A 133 -9.66 0.01 2.71
N LEU A 134 -10.10 -1.09 2.08
CA LEU A 134 -10.91 -1.03 0.87
C LEU A 134 -12.30 -0.43 1.13
N GLU A 135 -12.93 -0.77 2.26
CA GLU A 135 -14.21 -0.18 2.67
C GLU A 135 -14.08 1.33 2.92
N LYS A 136 -12.97 1.78 3.53
CA LYS A 136 -12.69 3.22 3.70
C LYS A 136 -12.51 3.92 2.34
N LEU A 137 -11.75 3.33 1.41
CA LEU A 137 -11.59 3.84 0.04
C LEU A 137 -12.92 3.93 -0.70
N LYS A 138 -13.76 2.90 -0.58
CA LYS A 138 -15.10 2.87 -1.18
C LYS A 138 -15.98 3.99 -0.64
N LYS A 139 -16.05 4.17 0.68
CA LYS A 139 -16.84 5.26 1.29
C LYS A 139 -16.42 6.64 0.79
N LYS A 140 -15.10 6.86 0.65
CA LYS A 140 -14.56 8.10 0.08
C LYS A 140 -14.92 8.26 -1.41
N THR A 141 -14.81 7.19 -2.19
CA THR A 141 -15.23 7.18 -3.60
C THR A 141 -16.71 7.56 -3.74
N VAL A 142 -17.58 6.97 -2.92
CA VAL A 142 -19.01 7.30 -2.89
C VAL A 142 -19.22 8.78 -2.54
N LYS A 143 -18.57 9.27 -1.48
CA LYS A 143 -18.67 10.68 -1.06
C LYS A 143 -18.32 11.64 -2.21
N VAL A 144 -17.16 11.47 -2.84
CA VAL A 144 -16.69 12.35 -3.92
C VAL A 144 -17.63 12.31 -5.13
N VAL A 145 -18.11 11.12 -5.53
CA VAL A 145 -19.05 11.00 -6.65
C VAL A 145 -20.41 11.62 -6.33
N THR A 146 -20.91 11.49 -5.10
CA THR A 146 -22.15 12.15 -4.67
C THR A 146 -22.01 13.68 -4.64
N GLU A 147 -20.87 14.20 -4.16
CA GLU A 147 -20.59 15.65 -4.19
C GLU A 147 -20.51 16.17 -5.64
N GLU A 148 -19.94 15.39 -6.57
CA GLU A 148 -19.92 15.70 -8.00
C GLU A 148 -21.32 15.77 -8.61
N GLU A 149 -22.20 14.82 -8.26
CA GLU A 149 -23.59 14.80 -8.74
C GLU A 149 -24.40 15.98 -8.20
N LEU A 150 -24.17 16.37 -6.93
CA LEU A 150 -24.82 17.52 -6.31
C LEU A 150 -24.39 18.84 -6.96
N LEU A 151 -23.09 19.04 -7.21
CA LEU A 151 -22.62 20.25 -7.91
C LEU A 151 -23.21 20.37 -9.32
N LYS A 152 -23.36 19.26 -10.06
CA LYS A 152 -24.00 19.29 -11.38
C LYS A 152 -25.48 19.67 -11.32
N ALA A 153 -26.19 19.26 -10.27
CA ALA A 153 -27.59 19.62 -10.09
C ALA A 153 -27.75 21.12 -9.76
N ASP A 154 -26.77 21.73 -9.08
CA ASP A 154 -26.78 23.13 -8.67
C ASP A 154 -26.25 24.09 -9.77
N SER A 155 -26.97 24.11 -10.89
CA SER A 155 -26.62 24.80 -12.14
C SER A 155 -26.65 26.35 -12.13
N LYS A 156 -26.63 27.02 -10.96
CA LYS A 156 -26.94 28.46 -10.85
C LYS A 156 -25.98 29.34 -10.03
N GLY A 157 -24.92 28.78 -9.45
CA GLY A 157 -23.91 29.52 -8.68
C GLY A 157 -22.59 29.74 -9.42
N ASP A 158 -21.69 30.52 -8.83
CA ASP A 158 -20.29 30.63 -9.25
C ASP A 158 -19.57 29.29 -8.97
N THR A 159 -19.82 28.28 -9.81
CA THR A 159 -19.45 26.87 -9.56
C THR A 159 -17.97 26.57 -9.75
N GLN A 160 -17.17 27.51 -10.24
CA GLN A 160 -15.78 27.26 -10.60
C GLN A 160 -14.89 26.91 -9.40
N GLU A 161 -15.10 27.55 -8.24
CA GLU A 161 -14.36 27.23 -7.01
C GLU A 161 -14.76 25.83 -6.48
N ALA A 162 -16.04 25.50 -6.53
CA ALA A 162 -16.53 24.19 -6.10
C ALA A 162 -16.06 23.06 -7.02
N GLU A 163 -15.97 23.31 -8.33
CA GLU A 163 -15.40 22.37 -9.31
C GLU A 163 -13.92 22.08 -9.01
N LEU A 164 -13.12 23.09 -8.66
CA LEU A 164 -11.71 22.91 -8.28
C LEU A 164 -11.57 22.05 -7.02
N LEU A 165 -12.41 22.26 -6.00
CA LEU A 165 -12.39 21.45 -4.78
C LEU A 165 -12.68 19.96 -5.06
N ILE A 166 -13.62 19.66 -5.98
CA ILE A 166 -13.89 18.27 -6.38
C ILE A 166 -12.70 17.67 -7.14
N LEU A 167 -12.04 18.44 -7.99
CA LEU A 167 -10.84 17.99 -8.69
C LEU A 167 -9.71 17.64 -7.72
N ASP A 168 -9.51 18.45 -6.67
CA ASP A 168 -8.51 18.19 -5.64
C ASP A 168 -8.85 16.92 -4.84
N GLU A 169 -10.09 16.75 -4.40
CA GLU A 169 -10.57 15.53 -3.74
C GLU A 169 -10.40 14.28 -4.62
N PHE A 170 -10.63 14.42 -5.94
CA PHE A 170 -10.42 13.33 -6.90
C PHE A 170 -8.93 13.01 -7.09
N ALA A 171 -8.05 14.01 -7.06
CA ALA A 171 -6.60 13.82 -7.13
C ALA A 171 -6.07 13.05 -5.90
N VAL A 172 -6.60 13.36 -4.71
CA VAL A 172 -6.32 12.64 -3.46
C VAL A 172 -6.82 11.21 -3.55
N LEU A 173 -8.05 11.00 -4.04
CA LEU A 173 -8.62 9.67 -4.24
C LEU A 173 -7.82 8.85 -5.26
N CYS A 174 -7.42 9.45 -6.39
CA CYS A 174 -6.50 8.85 -7.36
C CYS A 174 -5.24 8.34 -6.66
N ARG A 175 -4.55 9.23 -5.91
CA ARG A 175 -3.31 8.88 -5.21
C ARG A 175 -3.52 7.73 -4.24
N ASP A 176 -4.58 7.78 -3.44
CA ASP A 176 -4.92 6.74 -2.46
C ASP A 176 -5.15 5.38 -3.14
N LEU A 177 -5.87 5.36 -4.27
CA LEU A 177 -6.06 4.17 -5.10
C LEU A 177 -4.73 3.66 -5.66
N TYR A 178 -3.88 4.53 -6.21
CA TYR A 178 -2.57 4.16 -6.73
C TYR A 178 -1.59 3.66 -5.66
N ALA A 179 -1.74 4.07 -4.39
CA ALA A 179 -0.95 3.54 -3.29
C ALA A 179 -1.44 2.15 -2.86
N PHE A 180 -2.76 1.92 -2.82
CA PHE A 180 -3.34 0.67 -2.31
C PHE A 180 -3.44 -0.46 -3.35
N TYR A 181 -3.88 -0.16 -4.58
CA TYR A 181 -4.17 -1.15 -5.61
C TYR A 181 -2.96 -2.03 -5.98
N PRO A 182 -1.73 -1.50 -6.14
CA PRO A 182 -0.59 -2.35 -6.46
C PRO A 182 -0.31 -3.39 -5.36
N MET A 183 -0.52 -3.04 -4.09
CA MET A 183 -0.40 -4.01 -2.99
C MET A 183 -1.53 -5.03 -3.01
N LEU A 184 -2.75 -4.57 -3.25
CA LEU A 184 -3.94 -5.41 -3.33
C LEU A 184 -3.83 -6.44 -4.46
N ILE A 185 -3.49 -6.00 -5.68
CA ILE A 185 -3.32 -6.87 -6.85
C ILE A 185 -2.34 -7.99 -6.54
N ARG A 186 -1.19 -7.64 -5.97
CA ARG A 186 -0.14 -8.61 -5.66
C ARG A 186 -0.54 -9.58 -4.54
N TYR A 187 -1.34 -9.12 -3.57
CA TYR A 187 -1.91 -9.98 -2.54
C TYR A 187 -2.96 -10.94 -3.09
N VAL A 188 -3.84 -10.47 -3.98
CA VAL A 188 -4.85 -11.29 -4.68
C VAL A 188 -4.17 -12.34 -5.55
N ASP A 189 -3.14 -11.96 -6.33
CA ASP A 189 -2.40 -12.90 -7.19
C ASP A 189 -1.75 -14.02 -6.38
N ASN A 190 -1.21 -13.70 -5.20
CA ASN A 190 -0.60 -14.70 -4.31
C ASN A 190 -1.62 -15.72 -3.77
N ASN A 191 -2.85 -15.28 -3.47
CA ASN A 191 -3.90 -16.14 -2.90
C ASN A 191 -4.84 -16.74 -3.97
N ARG A 192 -4.72 -16.34 -5.24
CA ARG A 192 -5.61 -16.71 -6.35
C ARG A 192 -5.82 -18.21 -6.46
N SER A 193 -4.74 -18.99 -6.43
CA SER A 193 -4.81 -20.45 -6.58
C SER A 193 -5.57 -21.13 -5.45
N ARG A 194 -5.54 -20.55 -4.23
CA ARG A 194 -6.27 -21.02 -3.07
C ARG A 194 -7.75 -20.67 -3.17
N TRP A 195 -8.08 -19.40 -3.47
CA TRP A 195 -9.47 -18.96 -3.57
C TRP A 195 -10.23 -19.61 -4.73
N LEU A 196 -9.53 -20.00 -5.79
CA LEU A 196 -10.13 -20.79 -6.89
C LEU A 196 -10.45 -22.24 -6.48
N LYS A 197 -9.74 -22.80 -5.51
CA LYS A 197 -9.97 -24.17 -5.01
C LYS A 197 -10.99 -24.19 -3.87
N GLU A 198 -10.88 -23.22 -2.97
CA GLU A 198 -11.73 -23.06 -1.80
C GLU A 198 -12.30 -21.63 -1.82
N PRO A 199 -13.57 -21.46 -2.26
CA PRO A 199 -14.17 -20.15 -2.34
C PRO A 199 -14.32 -19.57 -0.93
N ASP A 200 -13.75 -18.39 -0.72
CA ASP A 200 -13.73 -17.71 0.56
C ASP A 200 -14.68 -16.51 0.53
N ALA A 201 -15.53 -16.37 1.55
CA ALA A 201 -16.55 -15.32 1.61
C ALA A 201 -15.92 -13.92 1.66
N ASP A 202 -14.82 -13.76 2.40
CA ASP A 202 -14.09 -12.50 2.52
C ASP A 202 -13.47 -12.09 1.16
N SER A 203 -12.99 -13.06 0.38
CA SER A 203 -12.48 -12.83 -0.99
C SER A 203 -13.58 -12.34 -1.94
N ASN A 204 -14.79 -12.88 -1.85
CA ASN A 204 -15.93 -12.45 -2.68
C ASN A 204 -16.35 -11.01 -2.34
N GLU A 205 -16.37 -10.67 -1.05
CA GLU A 205 -16.65 -9.31 -0.59
C GLU A 205 -15.60 -8.31 -1.11
N LEU A 206 -14.32 -8.71 -1.10
CA LEU A 206 -13.25 -7.91 -1.67
C LEU A 206 -13.49 -7.61 -3.15
N PHE A 207 -13.76 -8.62 -3.97
CA PHE A 207 -14.01 -8.41 -5.40
C PHE A 207 -15.25 -7.54 -5.65
N ARG A 208 -16.31 -7.73 -4.84
CA ARG A 208 -17.52 -6.92 -4.91
C ARG A 208 -17.22 -5.44 -4.65
N MET A 209 -16.46 -5.12 -3.60
CA MET A 209 -16.07 -3.74 -3.29
C MET A 209 -15.18 -3.11 -4.38
N VAL A 210 -14.18 -3.86 -4.90
CA VAL A 210 -13.34 -3.37 -6.01
C VAL A 210 -14.18 -3.06 -7.24
N ALA A 211 -15.14 -3.92 -7.58
CA ALA A 211 -16.04 -3.70 -8.70
C ALA A 211 -16.94 -2.47 -8.49
N GLU A 212 -17.47 -2.26 -7.29
CA GLU A 212 -18.26 -1.07 -6.97
C GLU A 212 -17.45 0.22 -7.11
N ILE A 213 -16.22 0.27 -6.58
CA ILE A 213 -15.31 1.42 -6.76
C ILE A 213 -15.07 1.66 -8.26
N PHE A 214 -14.79 0.60 -9.03
CA PHE A 214 -14.54 0.71 -10.46
C PHE A 214 -15.76 1.25 -11.23
N ILE A 215 -16.96 0.78 -10.91
CA ILE A 215 -18.21 1.25 -11.53
C ILE A 215 -18.46 2.73 -11.19
N LEU A 216 -18.31 3.13 -9.93
CA LEU A 216 -18.45 4.52 -9.49
C LEU A 216 -17.43 5.42 -10.20
N TRP A 217 -16.19 4.95 -10.30
CA TRP A 217 -15.12 5.66 -11.00
C TRP A 217 -15.38 5.82 -12.50
N CYS A 218 -15.93 4.81 -13.16
CA CYS A 218 -16.32 4.89 -14.57
C CYS A 218 -17.53 5.78 -14.82
N LYS A 219 -18.40 5.99 -13.83
CA LYS A 219 -19.55 6.91 -13.91
C LYS A 219 -19.18 8.37 -13.68
N SER A 220 -18.07 8.64 -12.96
CA SER A 220 -17.60 9.99 -12.70
C SER A 220 -17.20 10.71 -13.99
N HIS A 221 -17.78 11.89 -14.20
CA HIS A 221 -17.57 12.73 -15.39
C HIS A 221 -16.21 13.44 -15.31
N VAL A 222 -15.70 13.64 -14.09
CA VAL A 222 -14.35 14.14 -13.82
C VAL A 222 -13.27 13.27 -14.48
N ARG A 223 -13.45 11.94 -14.57
CA ARG A 223 -12.52 11.08 -15.34
C ARG A 223 -12.47 11.47 -16.82
N PHE A 224 -13.63 11.69 -17.44
CA PHE A 224 -13.73 12.13 -18.82
C PHE A 224 -13.11 13.52 -19.02
N LEU A 225 -13.26 14.42 -18.04
CA LEU A 225 -12.63 15.74 -18.07
C LEU A 225 -11.11 15.67 -17.87
N LEU A 226 -10.59 14.79 -17.00
CA LEU A 226 -9.15 14.55 -16.83
C LEU A 226 -8.53 13.90 -18.07
N GLU A 227 -9.23 12.97 -18.74
CA GLU A 227 -8.79 12.39 -20.02
C GLU A 227 -8.78 13.44 -21.15
N ASN A 228 -9.81 14.28 -21.24
CA ASN A 228 -9.88 15.37 -22.22
C ASN A 228 -8.86 16.49 -21.93
N ASN A 229 -8.62 16.83 -20.66
CA ASN A 229 -7.61 17.82 -20.26
C ASN A 229 -6.16 17.31 -20.39
N GLY A 230 -5.95 15.99 -20.24
CA GLY A 230 -4.69 15.33 -20.56
C GLY A 230 -4.36 15.39 -22.05
N GLN A 231 -5.38 15.27 -22.92
CA GLN A 231 -5.22 15.42 -24.37
C GLN A 231 -4.99 16.88 -24.79
N THR A 232 -5.69 17.86 -24.24
CA THR A 232 -5.48 19.28 -24.59
C THR A 232 -4.11 19.80 -24.15
N ASN A 233 -3.55 19.30 -23.03
CA ASN A 233 -2.19 19.66 -22.61
C ASN A 233 -1.09 19.02 -23.48
N SER A 234 -1.35 17.88 -24.13
CA SER A 234 -0.43 17.34 -25.15
C SER A 234 -0.48 18.10 -26.48
N TYR A 235 -1.60 18.73 -26.84
CA TYR A 235 -1.70 19.54 -28.06
C TYR A 235 -1.14 20.96 -27.92
N ASN A 236 -1.09 21.51 -26.69
CA ASN A 236 -0.54 22.84 -26.44
C ASN A 236 0.98 22.85 -26.18
N GLY A 237 1.63 21.68 -26.07
CA GLY A 237 3.07 21.55 -25.82
C GLY A 237 3.98 21.62 -27.05
N GLU A 238 3.44 21.53 -28.27
CA GLU A 238 4.24 21.51 -29.52
C GLU A 238 4.22 22.84 -30.30
N GLY A 239 3.54 23.88 -29.81
CA GLY A 239 3.32 25.14 -30.56
C GLY A 239 4.22 26.33 -30.24
N ALA A 240 5.11 26.26 -29.24
CA ALA A 240 5.79 27.45 -28.69
C ALA A 240 7.33 27.47 -28.85
N GLN A 241 7.87 26.84 -29.90
CA GLN A 241 9.26 27.04 -30.33
C GLN A 241 9.32 27.29 -31.84
N ASN A 242 8.97 28.50 -32.25
CA ASN A 242 9.46 29.12 -33.49
C ASN A 242 8.99 30.59 -33.53
N GLU A 243 9.57 31.44 -32.69
CA GLU A 243 9.67 32.88 -32.97
C GLU A 243 10.72 33.53 -32.04
N LYS A 244 11.97 33.50 -32.49
CA LYS A 244 12.94 34.62 -32.52
C LYS A 244 14.34 34.13 -32.86
#